data_AF-F0VZN2-F1
#
_entry.id   AF-F0VZN2-F1
#
_cell.length_a   1.000
_cell.length_b   1.000
_cell.length_c   1.000
_cell.angle_alpha   90.00
_cell.angle_beta   90.00
_cell.angle_gamma   90.00
#
_symmetry.space_group_name_H-M   'P 1'
#
loop_
_entity.id
_entity.type
_entity.pdbx_description
1 polymer ?
#
loop_
_entity_poly.entity_id
_entity_poly.type
_entity_poly.pdbx_seq_one_letter_code
_entity_poly.pdbx_strand_id
1 'polypeptide(L)'
;MPVPPMYRGSTKKEKKEFMDLYMVYDLRVRVLNASTRSRVYLMPVGACIDHKVMNRTCQFELQKPEGDITEQNWLNYFLSARISETNDYKKLDRDAKQLSMEANLQDADSRVVRLLADYMRILNMHDLEMFPVNDPKMAVAHLTNALRPATFRKMIQIELKKSQNKAMRGSTVAFVNWIKSQLQSFLKLESFLPDDSRQKVLNDKLLERNIARTKSRSVKVPWKNDGQKTVAVVSEKLKGTILGWVADDHEVVITPDRGADESVVTPSFIAQLRQQGVWLAIQDLAEPIPIQGFAQQKSKIRQVLKLNFQFATGTGYVVLRNVVFWIAEKDLPTGLGQVLLGNEVLRRLGYDPRQLLHDTRLRMTDVEFDRVESEGEVQNETVGACIQHKEVEITEEKVLVRDKKTSWFPEIQEQDPSEVQLILKQKVEDAKMHGCSDGYNCGSRMDLALDGEGAIINLATSFDPTHPPSGILDGGHATKWATTGSFPQEVIIQFGSSSSISRIKTWTRNVKQVAIEICSGSIPTKWDQLLDKKLNENEGNVQVENEQVVAREVTYLKIRIISGWSDFASVNRVSVEGSASRR
;
A
#
# COMPACT_ATOMS: atom_id res chain seq x y z
N MET A 1 28.38 -22.55 46.86
CA MET A 1 26.99 -22.57 47.37
C MET A 1 26.39 -21.18 47.18
N PRO A 2 25.16 -21.04 46.70
CA PRO A 2 24.47 -19.74 46.65
C PRO A 2 24.39 -19.14 48.06
N VAL A 3 24.67 -17.85 48.18
CA VAL A 3 24.64 -17.14 49.47
C VAL A 3 23.30 -16.40 49.56
N PRO A 4 22.51 -16.59 50.64
CA PRO A 4 21.28 -15.84 50.84
C PRO A 4 21.59 -14.35 51.02
N PRO A 5 20.84 -13.44 50.39
CA PRO A 5 20.97 -12.01 50.65
C PRO A 5 20.49 -11.68 52.07
N MET A 6 21.00 -10.60 52.65
CA MET A 6 20.54 -10.11 53.95
C MET A 6 19.90 -8.72 53.82
N TYR A 7 18.64 -8.60 54.20
CA TYR A 7 17.95 -7.31 54.25
C TYR A 7 18.35 -6.53 55.50
N ARG A 8 18.85 -5.31 55.27
CA ARG A 8 19.22 -4.33 56.32
C ARG A 8 18.59 -2.97 56.11
N GLY A 9 17.72 -2.85 55.10
CA GLY A 9 17.16 -1.58 54.64
C GLY A 9 15.96 -1.12 55.44
N SER A 10 15.42 0.01 55.01
CA SER A 10 14.23 0.64 55.58
C SER A 10 13.29 1.27 54.55
N THR A 11 13.76 1.44 53.32
CA THR A 11 13.04 2.13 52.25
C THR A 11 12.37 1.15 51.28
N LYS A 12 11.36 1.61 50.52
CA LYS A 12 10.75 0.81 49.45
C LYS A 12 11.76 0.35 48.41
N LYS A 13 12.69 1.23 48.03
CA LYS A 13 13.76 0.91 47.08
C LYS A 13 14.61 -0.26 47.58
N GLU A 14 15.06 -0.21 48.83
CA GLU A 14 15.85 -1.30 49.42
C GLU A 14 15.05 -2.61 49.55
N LYS A 15 13.74 -2.52 49.85
CA LYS A 15 12.84 -3.70 49.85
C LYS A 15 12.78 -4.37 48.47
N LYS A 16 12.66 -3.57 47.40
CA LYS A 16 12.67 -4.06 46.01
C LYS A 16 14.01 -4.71 45.65
N GLU A 17 15.11 -4.02 45.91
CA GLU A 17 16.47 -4.52 45.66
C GLU A 17 16.74 -5.85 46.38
N PHE A 18 16.31 -5.96 47.63
CA PHE A 18 16.40 -7.21 48.38
C PHE A 18 15.60 -8.34 47.73
N MET A 19 14.38 -8.08 47.28
CA MET A 19 13.58 -9.11 46.60
C MET A 19 14.18 -9.53 45.26
N ASP A 20 14.77 -8.60 44.49
CA ASP A 20 15.48 -8.93 43.26
C ASP A 20 16.68 -9.87 43.56
N LEU A 21 17.47 -9.53 44.58
CA LEU A 21 18.58 -10.38 45.02
C LEU A 21 18.10 -11.75 45.54
N TYR A 22 16.99 -11.78 46.27
CA TYR A 22 16.41 -13.02 46.80
C TYR A 22 15.88 -13.92 45.69
N MET A 23 15.23 -13.36 44.66
CA MET A 23 14.78 -14.13 43.50
C MET A 23 15.94 -14.72 42.69
N VAL A 24 17.06 -13.99 42.57
CA VAL A 24 18.29 -14.52 41.95
C VAL A 24 18.87 -15.65 42.81
N TYR A 25 18.88 -15.51 44.13
CA TYR A 25 19.29 -16.56 45.06
C TYR A 25 18.42 -17.81 44.94
N ASP A 26 17.10 -17.66 44.97
CA ASP A 26 16.13 -18.75 44.79
C ASP A 26 16.35 -19.51 43.48
N LEU A 27 16.49 -18.79 42.36
CA LEU A 27 16.77 -19.40 41.06
C LEU A 27 18.07 -20.21 41.08
N ARG A 28 19.14 -19.66 41.68
CA ARG A 28 20.44 -20.36 41.79
C ARG A 28 20.33 -21.64 42.63
N VAL A 29 19.58 -21.61 43.72
CA VAL A 29 19.32 -22.80 44.55
C VAL A 29 18.54 -23.85 43.76
N ARG A 30 17.48 -23.46 43.05
CA ARG A 30 16.68 -24.37 42.22
C ARG A 30 17.51 -25.01 41.10
N VAL A 31 18.31 -24.22 40.38
CA VAL A 31 19.19 -24.72 39.31
C VAL A 31 20.25 -25.68 39.87
N LEU A 32 20.85 -25.35 41.02
CA LEU A 32 21.85 -26.21 41.65
C LEU A 32 21.24 -27.56 42.08
N ASN A 33 20.03 -27.54 42.66
CA ASN A 33 19.30 -28.75 43.03
C ASN A 33 18.89 -29.60 41.83
N ALA A 34 18.60 -28.98 40.68
CA ALA A 34 18.24 -29.70 39.46
C ALA A 34 19.47 -30.27 38.73
N SER A 35 20.62 -29.61 38.82
CA SER A 35 21.85 -29.96 38.09
C SER A 35 22.80 -30.87 38.87
N THR A 36 22.62 -31.01 40.19
CA THR A 36 23.48 -31.82 41.05
C THR A 36 22.67 -32.80 41.87
N ARG A 37 23.31 -33.89 42.33
CA ARG A 37 22.70 -34.83 43.29
C ARG A 37 22.64 -34.28 44.72
N SER A 38 23.06 -33.04 44.94
CA SER A 38 23.08 -32.38 46.25
C SER A 38 21.79 -31.59 46.46
N ARG A 39 21.22 -31.67 47.67
CA ARG A 39 20.00 -30.96 48.05
C ARG A 39 20.36 -29.75 48.91
N VAL A 40 20.30 -28.57 48.31
CA VAL A 40 20.48 -27.27 48.94
C VAL A 40 19.12 -26.74 49.37
N TYR A 41 18.99 -26.42 50.66
CA TYR A 41 17.76 -25.84 51.21
C TYR A 41 17.69 -24.35 50.87
N LEU A 42 16.54 -23.91 50.36
CA LEU A 42 16.24 -22.50 50.19
C LEU A 42 16.05 -21.88 51.58
N MET A 43 16.73 -20.77 51.83
CA MET A 43 16.53 -20.02 53.09
C MET A 43 15.26 -19.20 52.97
N PRO A 44 14.31 -19.28 53.93
CA PRO A 44 13.10 -18.46 53.91
C PRO A 44 13.46 -16.97 53.91
N VAL A 45 12.59 -16.13 53.35
CA VAL A 45 12.70 -14.68 53.34
C VAL A 45 12.85 -14.15 54.77
N GLY A 46 12.05 -14.65 55.72
CA GLY A 46 12.15 -14.24 57.12
C GLY A 46 13.54 -14.47 57.74
N ALA A 47 14.23 -15.55 57.34
CA ALA A 47 15.58 -15.87 57.80
C ALA A 47 16.67 -15.00 57.14
N CYS A 48 16.30 -14.27 56.09
CA CYS A 48 17.18 -13.38 55.33
C CYS A 48 17.07 -11.91 55.81
N ILE A 49 16.50 -11.66 56.99
CA ILE A 49 16.29 -10.32 57.55
C ILE A 49 17.20 -10.15 58.76
N ASP A 50 17.89 -9.01 58.86
CA ASP A 50 18.67 -8.69 60.05
C ASP A 50 17.76 -8.59 61.29
N HIS A 51 18.16 -9.20 62.40
CA HIS A 51 17.32 -9.32 63.60
C HIS A 51 16.81 -7.95 64.11
N LYS A 52 17.61 -6.89 64.04
CA LYS A 52 17.18 -5.54 64.46
C LYS A 52 16.09 -4.98 63.55
N VAL A 53 16.23 -5.21 62.24
CA VAL A 53 15.24 -4.78 61.25
C VAL A 53 13.97 -5.60 61.38
N MET A 54 14.09 -6.91 61.61
CA MET A 54 12.96 -7.81 61.81
C MET A 54 12.09 -7.33 62.98
N ASN A 55 12.68 -7.13 64.17
CA ASN A 55 11.95 -6.64 65.34
C ASN A 55 11.21 -5.32 65.07
N ARG A 56 11.88 -4.35 64.44
CA ARG A 56 11.27 -3.07 64.05
C ARG A 56 10.09 -3.29 63.11
N THR A 57 10.25 -4.09 62.07
CA THR A 57 9.21 -4.31 61.07
C THR A 57 8.01 -5.06 61.65
N CYS A 58 8.23 -6.09 62.46
CA CYS A 58 7.18 -6.81 63.18
C CYS A 58 6.35 -5.86 64.06
N GLN A 59 7.04 -5.04 64.86
CA GLN A 59 6.42 -4.14 65.82
C GLN A 59 5.68 -2.97 65.17
N PHE A 60 6.31 -2.28 64.21
CA PHE A 60 5.82 -0.99 63.72
C PHE A 60 5.11 -1.05 62.36
N GLU A 61 5.44 -2.02 61.50
CA GLU A 61 4.90 -2.08 60.12
C GLU A 61 3.87 -3.20 59.95
N LEU A 62 4.11 -4.40 60.51
CA LEU A 62 3.20 -5.54 60.43
C LEU A 62 2.24 -5.65 61.61
N GLN A 63 2.55 -5.00 62.74
CA GLN A 63 1.76 -4.99 63.97
C GLN A 63 1.44 -6.41 64.48
N LYS A 64 2.42 -7.32 64.39
CA LYS A 64 2.31 -8.72 64.82
C LYS A 64 3.59 -9.15 65.55
N PRO A 65 3.49 -10.04 66.55
CA PRO A 65 4.67 -10.60 67.19
C PRO A 65 5.42 -11.53 66.22
N GLU A 66 6.73 -11.67 66.40
CA GLU A 66 7.62 -12.43 65.51
C GLU A 66 7.12 -13.85 65.22
N GLY A 67 6.63 -14.56 66.25
CA GLY A 67 6.15 -15.93 66.13
C GLY A 67 4.88 -16.11 65.29
N ASP A 68 4.10 -15.04 65.09
CA ASP A 68 2.83 -15.09 64.34
C ASP A 68 3.00 -14.71 62.86
N ILE A 69 4.21 -14.32 62.44
CA ILE A 69 4.48 -13.88 61.08
C ILE A 69 4.89 -15.09 60.24
N THR A 70 4.02 -15.42 59.28
CA THR A 70 4.29 -16.49 58.32
C THR A 70 5.24 -16.03 57.21
N GLU A 71 5.85 -16.98 56.52
CA GLU A 71 6.65 -16.69 55.32
C GLU A 71 5.84 -15.92 54.26
N GLN A 72 4.55 -16.22 54.12
CA GLN A 72 3.67 -15.48 53.20
C GLN A 72 3.48 -14.02 53.63
N ASN A 73 3.48 -13.74 54.94
CA ASN A 73 3.42 -12.36 55.43
C ASN A 73 4.69 -11.59 55.05
N TRP A 74 5.87 -12.22 55.17
CA TRP A 74 7.13 -11.63 54.70
C TRP A 74 7.12 -11.37 53.20
N LEU A 75 6.70 -12.34 52.39
CA LEU A 75 6.58 -12.18 50.94
C LEU A 75 5.66 -11.02 50.58
N ASN A 76 4.46 -10.95 51.17
CA ASN A 76 3.51 -9.87 50.91
C ASN A 76 4.07 -8.51 51.33
N TYR A 77 4.75 -8.45 52.49
CA TYR A 77 5.38 -7.22 52.98
C TYR A 77 6.41 -6.66 51.99
N PHE A 78 7.34 -7.49 51.52
CA PHE A 78 8.34 -7.03 50.56
C PHE A 78 7.76 -6.76 49.17
N LEU A 79 6.82 -7.58 48.69
CA LEU A 79 6.17 -7.38 47.39
C LEU A 79 5.27 -6.14 47.37
N SER A 80 4.73 -5.72 48.52
CA SER A 80 3.98 -4.45 48.62
C SER A 80 4.81 -3.24 48.21
N ALA A 81 6.14 -3.30 48.31
CA ALA A 81 7.03 -2.23 47.86
C ALA A 81 7.00 -2.00 46.35
N ARG A 82 6.54 -2.98 45.56
CA ARG A 82 6.34 -2.85 44.10
C ARG A 82 5.01 -2.19 43.73
N ILE A 83 4.15 -1.94 44.71
CA ILE A 83 2.90 -1.20 44.52
C ILE A 83 3.20 0.29 44.75
N SER A 84 2.97 1.10 43.72
CA SER A 84 3.13 2.55 43.81
C SER A 84 2.05 3.16 44.71
N GLU A 85 2.45 4.12 45.55
CA GLU A 85 1.53 4.94 46.36
C GLU A 85 1.14 6.25 45.67
N THR A 86 1.86 6.62 44.60
CA THR A 86 1.69 7.91 43.92
C THR A 86 1.21 7.71 42.48
N ASN A 87 -0.03 8.12 42.20
CA ASN A 87 -0.61 8.19 40.86
C ASN A 87 -0.14 9.45 40.09
N ASP A 88 1.10 9.91 40.28
CA ASP A 88 1.61 11.09 39.57
C ASP A 88 2.04 10.73 38.13
N TYR A 89 1.06 10.29 37.35
CA TYR A 89 1.21 9.95 35.93
C TYR A 89 1.68 11.15 35.10
N LYS A 90 1.61 12.39 35.62
CA LYS A 90 2.09 13.58 34.91
C LYS A 90 3.60 13.59 34.75
N LYS A 91 4.36 13.09 35.74
CA LYS A 91 5.82 12.95 35.62
C LYS A 91 6.17 11.84 34.64
N LEU A 92 5.49 10.71 34.75
CA LEU A 92 5.65 9.60 33.82
C LEU A 92 5.36 10.02 32.38
N ASP A 93 4.23 10.70 32.13
CA ASP A 93 3.84 11.16 30.79
C ASP A 93 4.87 12.13 30.19
N ARG A 94 5.48 12.98 31.01
CA ARG A 94 6.53 13.91 30.55
C ARG A 94 7.77 13.17 30.09
N ASP A 95 8.23 12.16 30.84
CA ASP A 95 9.43 11.41 30.49
C ASP A 95 9.15 10.40 29.37
N ALA A 96 7.96 9.77 29.37
CA ALA A 96 7.51 8.89 28.30
C ALA A 96 7.33 9.62 26.96
N LYS A 97 7.05 10.94 26.96
CA LYS A 97 7.07 11.76 25.73
C LYS A 97 8.46 11.93 25.12
N GLN A 98 9.52 11.80 25.92
CA GLN A 98 10.90 11.85 25.44
C GLN A 98 11.38 10.49 24.92
N LEU A 99 10.65 9.41 25.23
CA LEU A 99 10.94 8.07 24.73
C LEU A 99 10.87 8.06 23.19
N SER A 100 11.89 7.47 22.55
CA SER A 100 11.94 7.31 21.11
C SER A 100 12.63 6.01 20.75
N MET A 101 12.09 5.29 19.78
CA MET A 101 12.70 4.08 19.24
C MET A 101 14.03 4.40 18.54
N GLU A 102 15.06 3.63 18.85
CA GLU A 102 16.35 3.65 18.15
C GLU A 102 16.19 3.03 16.75
N ALA A 103 16.11 3.86 15.71
CA ALA A 103 15.87 3.42 14.33
C ALA A 103 17.13 2.96 13.58
N ASN A 104 18.31 3.07 14.19
CA ASN A 104 19.60 2.67 13.63
C ASN A 104 19.92 1.18 13.82
N LEU A 105 19.19 0.46 14.69
CA LEU A 105 19.34 -0.98 14.85
C LEU A 105 18.81 -1.71 13.60
N GLN A 106 19.44 -2.80 13.18
CA GLN A 106 19.08 -3.44 11.90
C GLN A 106 17.80 -4.27 11.97
N ASP A 107 17.57 -4.97 13.08
CA ASP A 107 16.46 -5.91 13.23
C ASP A 107 15.27 -5.32 14.02
N ALA A 108 14.07 -5.69 13.60
CA ALA A 108 12.82 -5.23 14.21
C ALA A 108 12.71 -5.62 15.69
N ASP A 109 13.17 -6.82 16.05
CA ASP A 109 13.09 -7.32 17.41
C ASP A 109 13.94 -6.48 18.37
N SER A 110 15.21 -6.21 18.02
CA SER A 110 16.08 -5.37 18.85
C SER A 110 15.56 -3.95 18.97
N ARG A 111 15.00 -3.35 17.91
CA ARG A 111 14.36 -2.03 17.99
C ARG A 111 13.25 -1.99 19.02
N VAL A 112 12.36 -2.99 19.00
CA VAL A 112 11.21 -3.06 19.92
C VAL A 112 11.64 -3.41 21.34
N VAL A 113 12.55 -4.37 21.51
CA VAL A 113 13.03 -4.78 22.83
C VAL A 113 13.84 -3.67 23.48
N ARG A 114 14.65 -2.93 22.72
CA ARG A 114 15.38 -1.76 23.20
C ARG A 114 14.43 -0.67 23.67
N LEU A 115 13.42 -0.33 22.87
CA LEU A 115 12.37 0.61 23.23
C LEU A 115 11.66 0.20 24.54
N LEU A 116 11.32 -1.10 24.66
CA LEU A 116 10.70 -1.62 25.87
C LEU A 116 11.62 -1.50 27.08
N ALA A 117 12.91 -1.81 26.93
CA ALA A 117 13.90 -1.69 28.01
C ALA A 117 14.06 -0.23 28.47
N ASP A 118 14.08 0.72 27.55
CA ASP A 118 14.15 2.15 27.87
C ASP A 118 12.88 2.63 28.56
N TYR A 119 11.71 2.15 28.13
CA TYR A 119 10.45 2.42 28.82
C TYR A 119 10.44 1.84 30.23
N MET A 120 10.88 0.60 30.43
CA MET A 120 10.99 -0.02 31.77
C MET A 120 11.95 0.77 32.66
N ARG A 121 13.02 1.37 32.12
CA ARG A 121 13.93 2.23 32.90
C ARG A 121 13.23 3.49 33.40
N ILE A 122 12.39 4.12 32.56
CA ILE A 122 11.56 5.27 32.95
C ILE A 122 10.56 4.85 34.04
N LEU A 123 9.90 3.70 33.89
CA LEU A 123 8.98 3.18 34.91
C LEU A 123 9.69 2.97 36.25
N ASN A 124 10.90 2.41 36.24
CA ASN A 124 11.69 2.19 37.45
C ASN A 124 12.08 3.50 38.13
N MET A 125 12.38 4.57 37.37
CA MET A 125 12.68 5.90 37.94
C MET A 125 11.49 6.51 38.69
N HIS A 126 10.27 6.12 38.33
CA HIS A 126 9.03 6.60 38.95
C HIS A 126 8.37 5.55 39.87
N ASP A 127 9.06 4.45 40.19
CA ASP A 127 8.52 3.34 40.98
C ASP A 127 7.24 2.69 40.42
N LEU A 128 7.07 2.72 39.10
CA LEU A 128 5.87 2.29 38.35
C LEU A 128 6.11 1.00 37.53
N GLU A 129 6.91 0.06 38.03
CA GLU A 129 7.24 -1.23 37.39
C GLU A 129 6.01 -2.01 36.90
N MET A 130 4.92 -2.00 37.70
CA MET A 130 3.68 -2.73 37.39
C MET A 130 2.70 -1.96 36.50
N PHE A 131 3.03 -0.73 36.11
CA PHE A 131 2.17 0.12 35.27
C PHE A 131 1.73 -0.54 33.95
N PRO A 132 2.56 -1.29 33.20
CA PRO A 132 2.14 -1.97 31.99
C PRO A 132 1.06 -3.05 32.19
N VAL A 133 0.93 -3.56 33.41
CA VAL A 133 -0.08 -4.54 33.81
C VAL A 133 -1.33 -3.85 34.37
N ASN A 134 -1.13 -2.83 35.20
CA ASN A 134 -2.22 -2.08 35.83
C ASN A 134 -2.98 -1.20 34.82
N ASP A 135 -2.25 -0.50 33.93
CA ASP A 135 -2.77 0.46 32.98
C ASP A 135 -2.27 0.19 31.54
N PRO A 136 -2.62 -0.97 30.95
CA PRO A 136 -2.08 -1.41 29.66
C PRO A 136 -2.41 -0.44 28.52
N LYS A 137 -3.56 0.24 28.56
CA LYS A 137 -3.94 1.21 27.53
C LYS A 137 -2.98 2.39 27.44
N MET A 138 -2.59 2.94 28.59
CA MET A 138 -1.67 4.08 28.65
C MET A 138 -0.25 3.64 28.32
N ALA A 139 0.19 2.47 28.80
CA ALA A 139 1.48 1.90 28.43
C ALA A 139 1.60 1.68 26.92
N VAL A 140 0.56 1.13 26.27
CA VAL A 140 0.51 0.98 24.81
C VAL A 140 0.55 2.35 24.11
N ALA A 141 -0.12 3.38 24.64
CA ALA A 141 -0.06 4.72 24.08
C ALA A 141 1.36 5.33 24.15
N HIS A 142 2.07 5.19 25.28
CA HIS A 142 3.46 5.63 25.43
C HIS A 142 4.37 4.96 24.40
N LEU A 143 4.32 3.63 24.34
CA LEU A 143 5.13 2.85 23.39
C LEU A 143 4.79 3.18 21.94
N THR A 144 3.51 3.34 21.60
CA THR A 144 3.07 3.71 20.24
C THR A 144 3.62 5.08 19.84
N ASN A 145 3.57 6.08 20.73
CA ASN A 145 4.02 7.44 20.43
C ASN A 145 5.53 7.54 20.20
N ALA A 146 6.28 6.63 20.81
CA ALA A 146 7.74 6.51 20.69
C ALA A 146 8.20 5.76 19.42
N LEU A 147 7.31 5.12 18.66
CA LEU A 147 7.67 4.36 17.46
C LEU A 147 8.33 5.24 16.38
N ARG A 148 9.33 4.68 15.70
CA ARG A 148 10.03 5.29 14.57
C ARG A 148 10.16 4.29 13.41
N PRO A 149 10.17 4.77 12.15
CA PRO A 149 9.98 6.16 11.71
C PRO A 149 8.55 6.67 11.94
N ALA A 150 8.32 7.98 11.75
CA ALA A 150 7.01 8.61 12.00
C ALA A 150 5.89 8.02 11.12
N THR A 151 6.24 7.53 9.93
CA THR A 151 5.35 6.83 9.00
C THR A 151 4.85 5.52 9.60
N PHE A 152 5.77 4.70 10.15
CA PHE A 152 5.42 3.46 10.85
C PHE A 152 4.52 3.72 12.06
N ARG A 153 4.84 4.75 12.86
CA ARG A 153 4.00 5.18 13.98
C ARG A 153 2.56 5.49 13.56
N LYS A 154 2.37 6.29 12.50
CA LYS A 154 1.03 6.65 11.99
C LYS A 154 0.25 5.41 11.54
N MET A 155 0.92 4.47 10.85
CA MET A 155 0.33 3.20 10.44
C MET A 155 -0.20 2.41 11.64
N ILE A 156 0.63 2.24 12.68
CA ILE A 156 0.24 1.53 13.91
C ILE A 156 -0.91 2.24 14.65
N GLN A 157 -0.92 3.58 14.70
CA GLN A 157 -2.03 4.34 15.29
C GLN A 157 -3.36 4.11 14.55
N ILE A 158 -3.35 3.94 13.23
CA ILE A 158 -4.54 3.60 12.42
C ILE A 158 -4.94 2.14 12.67
N GLU A 159 -3.99 1.21 12.62
CA GLU A 159 -4.24 -0.22 12.86
C GLU A 159 -4.84 -0.47 14.24
N LEU A 160 -4.36 0.21 15.28
CA LEU A 160 -4.92 0.10 16.62
C LEU A 160 -6.39 0.52 16.68
N LYS A 161 -6.88 1.41 15.80
CA LYS A 161 -8.29 1.85 15.76
C LYS A 161 -9.24 0.81 15.18
N LYS A 162 -8.75 -0.20 14.46
CA LYS A 162 -9.58 -1.26 13.88
C LYS A 162 -10.11 -2.19 14.97
N SER A 163 -11.36 -2.65 14.82
CA SER A 163 -12.04 -3.55 15.77
C SER A 163 -11.26 -4.86 16.00
N GLN A 164 -10.64 -5.39 14.94
CA GLN A 164 -9.81 -6.60 14.97
C GLN A 164 -8.60 -6.53 15.91
N ASN A 165 -8.07 -5.33 16.17
CA ASN A 165 -6.86 -5.13 16.99
C ASN A 165 -7.19 -4.67 18.44
N LYS A 166 -8.45 -4.75 18.87
CA LYS A 166 -8.89 -4.32 20.21
C LYS A 166 -8.14 -5.02 21.35
N ALA A 167 -7.78 -6.29 21.16
CA ALA A 167 -7.02 -7.08 22.14
C ALA A 167 -5.63 -6.50 22.45
N MET A 168 -4.99 -5.85 21.46
CA MET A 168 -3.65 -5.27 21.62
C MET A 168 -3.64 -4.06 22.57
N ARG A 169 -4.75 -3.34 22.70
CA ARG A 169 -4.87 -2.21 23.64
C ARG A 169 -5.02 -2.65 25.09
N GLY A 170 -5.47 -3.89 25.32
CA GLY A 170 -5.72 -4.43 26.65
C GLY A 170 -4.54 -5.20 27.24
N SER A 171 -3.46 -5.42 26.47
CA SER A 171 -2.30 -6.16 26.93
C SER A 171 -1.03 -5.59 26.32
N THR A 172 -0.16 -5.05 27.18
CA THR A 172 1.15 -4.52 26.75
C THR A 172 2.01 -5.62 26.11
N VAL A 173 1.93 -6.86 26.62
CA VAL A 173 2.69 -8.01 26.08
C VAL A 173 2.20 -8.37 24.68
N ALA A 174 0.88 -8.44 24.48
CA ALA A 174 0.31 -8.73 23.17
C ALA A 174 0.69 -7.65 22.16
N PHE A 175 0.61 -6.37 22.56
CA PHE A 175 1.05 -5.25 21.74
C PHE A 175 2.52 -5.34 21.34
N VAL A 176 3.43 -5.62 22.28
CA VAL A 176 4.87 -5.74 22.01
C VAL A 176 5.15 -6.83 20.96
N ASN A 177 4.54 -8.00 21.10
CA ASN A 177 4.71 -9.09 20.12
C ASN A 177 4.12 -8.74 18.76
N TRP A 178 2.98 -8.05 18.75
CA TRP A 178 2.34 -7.61 17.52
C TRP A 178 3.18 -6.56 16.78
N ILE A 179 3.71 -5.53 17.46
CA ILE A 179 4.53 -4.51 16.80
C ILE A 179 5.85 -5.05 16.26
N LYS A 180 6.41 -6.11 16.84
CA LYS A 180 7.59 -6.80 16.29
C LYS A 180 7.31 -7.33 14.89
N SER A 181 6.20 -8.05 14.72
CA SER A 181 5.76 -8.57 13.42
C SER A 181 5.43 -7.46 12.41
N GLN A 182 4.75 -6.40 12.87
CA GLN A 182 4.44 -5.26 12.01
C GLN A 182 5.70 -4.50 11.57
N LEU A 183 6.64 -4.27 12.48
CA LEU A 183 7.91 -3.60 12.17
C LEU A 183 8.76 -4.46 11.25
N GLN A 184 8.81 -5.78 11.45
CA GLN A 184 9.53 -6.68 10.55
C GLN A 184 8.98 -6.61 9.12
N SER A 185 7.66 -6.55 8.96
CA SER A 185 7.02 -6.38 7.65
C SER A 185 7.32 -5.00 7.07
N PHE A 186 7.31 -3.97 7.90
CA PHE A 186 7.65 -2.59 7.50
C PHE A 186 9.11 -2.46 7.04
N LEU A 187 10.08 -3.03 7.76
CA LEU A 187 11.50 -2.98 7.39
C LEU A 187 11.79 -3.70 6.06
N LYS A 188 11.08 -4.78 5.76
CA LYS A 188 11.16 -5.43 4.44
C LYS A 188 10.76 -4.47 3.32
N LEU A 189 9.76 -3.62 3.55
CA LEU A 189 9.32 -2.59 2.61
C LEU A 189 10.26 -1.36 2.61
N GLU A 190 10.87 -1.01 3.75
CA GLU A 190 11.78 0.13 3.89
C GLU A 190 13.16 -0.09 3.25
N SER A 191 13.59 -1.35 3.10
CA SER A 191 14.81 -1.70 2.33
C SER A 191 14.77 -1.29 0.85
N PHE A 192 13.61 -0.84 0.35
CA PHE A 192 13.39 -0.30 -0.99
C PHE A 192 13.29 1.24 -1.04
N LEU A 193 13.55 1.97 0.07
CA LEU A 193 13.51 3.44 0.15
C LEU A 193 14.90 4.07 0.45
N PRO A 194 15.27 5.26 -0.08
CA PRO A 194 16.60 5.87 0.13
C PRO A 194 16.80 6.50 1.54
N ASP A 195 18.00 6.33 2.13
CA ASP A 195 18.36 6.67 3.53
C ASP A 195 18.49 8.18 3.84
N ASP A 196 17.57 8.69 4.66
CA ASP A 196 17.35 10.09 5.08
C ASP A 196 18.52 10.68 5.90
N SER A 197 19.40 9.83 6.44
CA SER A 197 20.49 10.22 7.36
C SER A 197 21.61 10.98 6.65
N ARG A 198 21.85 10.72 5.36
CA ARG A 198 22.86 11.42 4.54
C ARG A 198 22.37 12.78 4.05
N GLN A 199 21.07 12.97 3.86
CA GLN A 199 20.46 14.24 3.45
C GLN A 199 20.68 15.35 4.49
N LYS A 200 20.54 15.03 5.78
CA LYS A 200 20.59 16.02 6.86
C LYS A 200 21.98 16.65 7.03
N VAL A 201 23.04 15.83 6.97
CA VAL A 201 24.44 16.30 7.08
C VAL A 201 24.85 17.15 5.86
N LEU A 202 24.29 16.85 4.68
CA LEU A 202 24.53 17.63 3.47
C LEU A 202 23.82 18.99 3.52
N ASN A 203 22.60 19.04 4.06
CA ASN A 203 21.81 20.27 4.21
C ASN A 203 22.44 21.26 5.20
N ASP A 204 22.97 20.78 6.33
CA ASP A 204 23.61 21.66 7.33
C ASP A 204 24.90 22.31 6.76
N LYS A 205 25.70 21.54 6.00
CA LYS A 205 26.90 22.06 5.32
C LYS A 205 26.59 23.07 4.21
N LEU A 206 25.41 22.98 3.59
CA LEU A 206 24.96 23.90 2.55
C LEU A 206 24.36 25.18 3.13
N LEU A 207 23.71 25.10 4.30
CA LEU A 207 23.17 26.26 5.02
C LEU A 207 24.29 27.20 5.49
N GLU A 208 25.38 26.66 6.04
CA GLU A 208 26.57 27.45 6.41
C GLU A 208 27.19 28.17 5.21
N ARG A 209 27.23 27.51 4.04
CA ARG A 209 27.76 28.07 2.79
C ARG A 209 26.90 29.22 2.23
N ASN A 210 25.59 29.17 2.45
CA ASN A 210 24.66 30.18 1.97
C ASN A 210 24.60 31.43 2.86
N ILE A 211 24.78 31.29 4.19
CA ILE A 211 24.88 32.42 5.13
C ILE A 211 26.14 33.27 4.86
N ALA A 212 27.23 32.65 4.43
CA ALA A 212 28.44 33.37 4.00
C ALA A 212 28.23 34.18 2.71
N ARG A 213 27.36 33.70 1.80
CA ARG A 213 27.06 34.34 0.52
C ARG A 213 26.08 35.51 0.63
N THR A 214 25.10 35.46 1.53
CA THR A 214 24.10 36.54 1.71
C THR A 214 24.68 37.82 2.32
N LYS A 215 25.77 37.74 3.09
CA LYS A 215 26.49 38.94 3.56
C LYS A 215 27.24 39.69 2.45
N SER A 216 27.43 39.07 1.29
CA SER A 216 28.29 39.60 0.21
C SER A 216 27.53 40.35 -0.90
N ARG A 217 26.18 40.45 -0.84
CA ARG A 217 25.36 40.93 -1.97
C ARG A 217 24.23 41.92 -1.59
N SER A 218 24.46 42.76 -0.58
CA SER A 218 23.52 43.81 -0.19
C SER A 218 23.67 45.07 -1.07
N VAL A 219 22.89 45.19 -2.14
CA VAL A 219 22.67 46.48 -2.83
C VAL A 219 21.34 47.07 -2.35
N LYS A 220 21.39 48.26 -1.76
CA LYS A 220 20.24 49.04 -1.26
C LYS A 220 19.56 49.78 -2.41
N VAL A 221 18.23 49.71 -2.51
CA VAL A 221 17.40 50.64 -3.30
C VAL A 221 16.26 51.17 -2.38
N PRO A 222 15.90 52.47 -2.44
CA PRO A 222 15.12 53.14 -1.39
C PRO A 222 13.61 52.97 -1.58
N TRP A 223 12.89 52.81 -0.46
CA TRP A 223 11.44 52.73 -0.37
C TRP A 223 10.77 54.10 -0.44
N LYS A 224 9.69 54.22 -1.22
CA LYS A 224 8.56 55.12 -0.90
C LYS A 224 7.29 54.28 -0.80
N ASN A 225 6.66 54.37 0.36
CA ASN A 225 5.33 53.86 0.65
C ASN A 225 4.30 54.72 -0.06
N ASP A 226 3.45 54.11 -0.88
CA ASP A 226 2.03 54.38 -0.79
C ASP A 226 1.23 53.14 -1.14
N GLY A 227 0.13 52.95 -0.42
CA GLY A 227 -0.55 51.67 -0.30
C GLY A 227 -1.08 51.11 -1.61
N GLN A 228 -0.47 50.02 -2.08
CA GLN A 228 -1.11 49.00 -2.90
C GLN A 228 -0.34 47.69 -2.72
N LYS A 229 -1.08 46.61 -2.49
CA LYS A 229 -0.57 45.24 -2.41
C LYS A 229 0.38 45.01 -3.58
N THR A 230 1.65 44.71 -3.28
CA THR A 230 2.62 44.26 -4.28
C THR A 230 2.14 42.94 -4.86
N VAL A 231 1.51 43.03 -6.03
CA VAL A 231 1.30 41.94 -6.98
C VAL A 231 2.70 41.48 -7.40
N ALA A 232 3.16 40.36 -6.86
CA ALA A 232 4.21 39.60 -7.52
C ALA A 232 3.64 39.20 -8.89
N VAL A 233 4.34 39.61 -9.95
CA VAL A 233 4.01 39.34 -11.34
C VAL A 233 3.83 37.83 -11.50
N VAL A 234 2.57 37.41 -11.52
CA VAL A 234 2.14 36.09 -11.93
C VAL A 234 2.40 36.05 -13.42
N SER A 235 3.51 35.45 -13.86
CA SER A 235 3.62 35.06 -15.26
C SER A 235 2.42 34.16 -15.55
N GLU A 236 1.62 34.53 -16.54
CA GLU A 236 0.41 33.82 -16.96
C GLU A 236 0.66 32.31 -16.92
N LYS A 237 0.02 31.65 -15.94
CA LYS A 237 0.24 30.24 -15.67
C LYS A 237 -0.22 29.44 -16.88
N LEU A 238 0.72 28.89 -17.64
CA LEU A 238 0.46 27.70 -18.45
C LEU A 238 -0.02 26.60 -17.49
N LYS A 239 -1.34 26.39 -17.44
CA LYS A 239 -2.01 25.45 -16.53
C LYS A 239 -1.36 24.07 -16.67
N GLY A 240 -0.68 23.60 -15.62
CA GLY A 240 -0.07 22.26 -15.59
C GLY A 240 1.46 22.21 -15.77
N THR A 241 2.15 23.35 -15.93
CA THR A 241 3.62 23.40 -16.08
C THR A 241 4.34 23.79 -14.77
N ILE A 242 5.63 23.43 -14.67
CA ILE A 242 6.49 23.68 -13.52
C ILE A 242 7.77 24.37 -13.98
N LEU A 243 8.23 25.38 -13.22
CA LEU A 243 9.52 26.03 -13.44
C LEU A 243 10.65 25.25 -12.76
N GLY A 244 11.77 25.12 -13.47
CA GLY A 244 13.00 24.52 -12.95
C GLY A 244 14.26 25.18 -13.52
N TRP A 245 15.41 24.67 -13.12
CA TRP A 245 16.73 25.14 -13.58
C TRP A 245 17.62 24.00 -14.05
N VAL A 246 18.38 24.23 -15.11
CA VAL A 246 19.42 23.35 -15.65
C VAL A 246 20.78 24.02 -15.50
N ALA A 247 21.80 23.26 -15.12
CA ALA A 247 23.16 23.77 -14.90
C ALA A 247 23.17 25.01 -13.97
N ASP A 248 22.49 24.87 -12.83
CA ASP A 248 22.36 25.80 -11.70
C ASP A 248 21.62 27.14 -11.97
N ASP A 249 21.71 27.74 -13.17
CA ASP A 249 21.19 29.10 -13.43
C ASP A 249 20.32 29.24 -14.70
N HIS A 250 20.06 28.17 -15.47
CA HIS A 250 19.27 28.26 -16.72
C HIS A 250 17.82 27.83 -16.51
N GLU A 251 16.90 28.78 -16.55
CA GLU A 251 15.47 28.54 -16.35
C GLU A 251 14.86 27.68 -17.48
N VAL A 252 13.97 26.77 -17.10
CA VAL A 252 13.27 25.86 -18.00
C VAL A 252 11.82 25.67 -17.56
N VAL A 253 10.90 25.66 -18.53
CA VAL A 253 9.50 25.31 -18.31
C VAL A 253 9.31 23.83 -18.64
N ILE A 254 8.85 23.10 -17.63
CA ILE A 254 8.75 21.65 -17.65
C ILE A 254 7.30 21.24 -17.51
N THR A 255 6.86 20.34 -18.37
CA THR A 255 5.50 19.79 -18.34
C THR A 255 5.55 18.33 -17.88
N PRO A 256 5.00 17.98 -16.71
CA PRO A 256 4.76 16.60 -16.31
C PRO A 256 3.71 15.97 -17.23
N ASP A 257 4.10 14.96 -18.03
CA ASP A 257 3.19 14.30 -18.96
C ASP A 257 3.10 12.79 -18.67
N ARG A 258 1.95 12.36 -18.14
CA ARG A 258 1.66 10.92 -17.93
C ARG A 258 1.54 10.14 -19.23
N GLY A 259 1.14 10.81 -20.31
CA GLY A 259 0.96 10.21 -21.62
C GLY A 259 2.28 9.93 -22.31
N ALA A 260 3.36 10.65 -21.98
CA ALA A 260 4.66 10.39 -22.56
C ALA A 260 5.33 9.20 -21.84
N ASP A 261 5.64 8.12 -22.54
CA ASP A 261 6.40 7.00 -21.96
C ASP A 261 7.83 7.45 -21.61
N GLU A 262 8.41 8.30 -22.46
CA GLU A 262 9.77 8.81 -22.38
C GLU A 262 9.80 10.33 -22.21
N SER A 263 10.87 10.84 -21.60
CA SER A 263 11.05 12.28 -21.43
C SER A 263 11.62 12.92 -22.69
N VAL A 264 11.13 14.10 -23.07
CA VAL A 264 11.46 14.75 -24.35
C VAL A 264 11.91 16.18 -24.12
N VAL A 265 12.89 16.62 -24.92
CA VAL A 265 13.43 17.98 -24.87
C VAL A 265 13.41 18.62 -26.26
N THR A 266 13.10 19.92 -26.30
CA THR A 266 13.04 20.66 -27.57
C THR A 266 14.44 21.01 -28.12
N PRO A 267 14.64 20.96 -29.44
CA PRO A 267 15.89 21.34 -30.06
C PRO A 267 16.24 22.82 -29.85
N SER A 268 15.27 23.74 -29.75
CA SER A 268 15.52 25.15 -29.44
C SER A 268 16.16 25.36 -28.06
N PHE A 269 15.72 24.61 -27.05
CA PHE A 269 16.28 24.70 -25.70
C PHE A 269 17.70 24.16 -25.64
N ILE A 270 18.00 23.09 -26.38
CA ILE A 270 19.37 22.58 -26.52
C ILE A 270 20.28 23.63 -27.17
N ALA A 271 19.80 24.30 -28.22
CA ALA A 271 20.56 25.35 -28.88
C ALA A 271 20.83 26.53 -27.92
N GLN A 272 19.83 26.92 -27.12
CA GLN A 272 19.98 27.94 -26.09
C GLN A 272 21.03 27.58 -25.04
N LEU A 273 20.99 26.36 -24.49
CA LEU A 273 21.97 25.88 -23.51
C LEU A 273 23.40 25.86 -24.09
N ARG A 274 23.56 25.45 -25.35
CA ARG A 274 24.86 25.48 -26.05
C ARG A 274 25.37 26.91 -26.25
N GLN A 275 24.50 27.86 -26.62
CA GLN A 275 24.88 29.28 -26.76
C GLN A 275 25.31 29.89 -25.43
N GLN A 276 24.72 29.43 -24.32
CA GLN A 276 25.05 29.88 -22.97
C GLN A 276 26.27 29.14 -22.36
N GLY A 277 26.95 28.30 -23.15
CA GLY A 277 28.19 27.63 -22.75
C GLY A 277 27.99 26.38 -21.90
N VAL A 278 26.78 25.83 -21.83
CA VAL A 278 26.51 24.59 -21.09
C VAL A 278 27.00 23.39 -21.89
N TRP A 279 27.87 22.58 -21.29
CA TRP A 279 28.34 21.34 -21.91
C TRP A 279 27.27 20.25 -21.88
N LEU A 280 26.85 19.76 -23.05
CA LEU A 280 25.81 18.75 -23.20
C LEU A 280 26.37 17.44 -23.76
N ALA A 281 26.23 16.36 -23.00
CA ALA A 281 26.55 15.01 -23.45
C ALA A 281 25.38 14.46 -24.30
N ILE A 282 25.43 14.73 -25.61
CA ILE A 282 24.48 14.22 -26.60
C ILE A 282 25.06 12.96 -27.23
N GLN A 283 24.26 11.91 -27.27
CA GLN A 283 24.59 10.62 -27.87
C GLN A 283 23.70 10.38 -29.09
N ASP A 284 24.32 10.13 -30.23
CA ASP A 284 23.63 9.65 -31.43
C ASP A 284 23.21 8.19 -31.25
N LEU A 285 21.97 7.89 -31.64
CA LEU A 285 21.47 6.52 -31.69
C LEU A 285 21.99 5.84 -32.96
N ALA A 286 22.38 4.57 -32.84
CA ALA A 286 22.89 3.79 -33.97
C ALA A 286 21.84 3.64 -35.08
N GLU A 287 20.56 3.53 -34.70
CA GLU A 287 19.43 3.52 -35.63
C GLU A 287 18.33 4.49 -35.15
N PRO A 288 17.71 5.27 -36.06
CA PRO A 288 16.61 6.16 -35.69
C PRO A 288 15.39 5.39 -35.17
N ILE A 289 14.91 5.74 -33.98
CA ILE A 289 13.73 5.12 -33.37
C ILE A 289 12.46 5.78 -33.92
N PRO A 290 11.55 5.05 -34.58
CA PRO A 290 10.28 5.61 -35.00
C PRO A 290 9.38 5.82 -33.78
N ILE A 291 8.80 7.02 -33.69
CA ILE A 291 7.84 7.38 -32.65
C ILE A 291 6.52 7.81 -33.28
N GLN A 292 5.42 7.41 -32.64
CA GLN A 292 4.07 7.77 -33.07
C GLN A 292 3.45 8.75 -32.07
N GLY A 293 3.14 9.96 -32.55
CA GLY A 293 2.37 10.95 -31.80
C GLY A 293 0.87 10.65 -31.79
N PHE A 294 0.13 11.24 -30.86
CA PHE A 294 -1.34 11.10 -30.71
C PHE A 294 -2.13 11.45 -32.00
N ALA A 295 -1.60 12.34 -32.84
CA ALA A 295 -2.17 12.72 -34.14
C ALA A 295 -1.73 11.83 -35.32
N GLN A 296 -1.24 10.61 -35.06
CA GLN A 296 -0.61 9.71 -36.06
C GLN A 296 0.63 10.30 -36.77
N GLN A 297 1.19 11.40 -36.26
CA GLN A 297 2.40 11.99 -36.81
C GLN A 297 3.59 11.10 -36.49
N LYS A 298 4.23 10.57 -37.54
CA LYS A 298 5.43 9.75 -37.43
C LYS A 298 6.65 10.67 -37.38
N SER A 299 7.42 10.59 -36.30
CA SER A 299 8.73 11.26 -36.19
C SER A 299 9.81 10.23 -35.87
N LYS A 300 11.08 10.62 -35.99
CA LYS A 300 12.21 9.75 -35.65
C LYS A 300 13.09 10.38 -34.58
N ILE A 301 13.39 9.63 -33.52
CA ILE A 301 14.39 10.05 -32.55
C ILE A 301 15.74 9.54 -33.00
N ARG A 302 16.71 10.45 -33.10
CA ARG A 302 18.09 10.15 -33.53
C ARG A 302 19.11 10.38 -32.44
N GLN A 303 18.74 11.13 -31.42
CA GLN A 303 19.66 11.61 -30.41
C GLN A 303 19.00 11.58 -29.04
N VAL A 304 19.79 11.20 -28.05
CA VAL A 304 19.42 11.21 -26.64
C VAL A 304 20.45 11.99 -25.84
N LEU A 305 20.03 12.60 -24.76
CA LEU A 305 20.91 13.38 -23.89
C LEU A 305 20.52 13.21 -22.43
N LYS A 306 21.48 13.48 -21.53
CA LYS A 306 21.24 13.44 -20.08
C LYS A 306 21.33 14.84 -19.49
N LEU A 307 20.32 15.24 -18.72
CA LEU A 307 20.29 16.52 -18.02
C LEU A 307 20.07 16.34 -16.53
N ASN A 308 20.55 17.35 -15.79
CA ASN A 308 20.24 17.53 -14.38
C ASN A 308 19.30 18.73 -14.24
N PHE A 309 18.22 18.56 -13.49
CA PHE A 309 17.25 19.61 -13.20
C PHE A 309 17.20 19.89 -11.72
N GLN A 310 16.93 21.14 -11.37
CA GLN A 310 16.65 21.58 -10.03
C GLN A 310 15.27 22.23 -9.98
N PHE A 311 14.48 21.88 -8.97
CA PHE A 311 13.14 22.42 -8.73
C PHE A 311 13.12 23.04 -7.34
N ALA A 312 12.53 24.22 -7.21
CA ALA A 312 12.26 24.82 -5.92
C ALA A 312 10.98 24.21 -5.34
N THR A 313 11.03 23.77 -4.08
CA THR A 313 9.87 23.31 -3.31
C THR A 313 9.76 24.13 -2.03
N GLY A 314 8.62 24.05 -1.34
CA GLY A 314 8.40 24.75 -0.06
C GLY A 314 9.34 24.32 1.07
N THR A 315 10.15 23.28 0.88
CA THR A 315 11.06 22.70 1.88
C THR A 315 12.52 22.62 1.41
N GLY A 316 12.86 23.18 0.25
CA GLY A 316 14.22 23.17 -0.30
C GLY A 316 14.22 22.98 -1.82
N TYR A 317 15.28 22.36 -2.35
CA TYR A 317 15.36 22.04 -3.77
C TYR A 317 15.33 20.53 -4.01
N VAL A 318 14.61 20.09 -5.03
CA VAL A 318 14.69 18.73 -5.56
C VAL A 318 15.60 18.75 -6.77
N VAL A 319 16.62 17.90 -6.80
CA VAL A 319 17.54 17.78 -7.94
C VAL A 319 17.33 16.43 -8.61
N LEU A 320 16.86 16.43 -9.85
CA LEU A 320 16.82 15.23 -10.70
C LEU A 320 18.12 15.13 -11.47
N ARG A 321 18.84 14.02 -11.29
CA ARG A 321 20.14 13.82 -11.92
C ARG A 321 20.06 12.79 -13.03
N ASN A 322 20.81 13.03 -14.09
CA ASN A 322 20.99 12.12 -15.22
C ASN A 322 19.66 11.67 -15.84
N VAL A 323 18.67 12.56 -15.89
CA VAL A 323 17.40 12.27 -16.55
C VAL A 323 17.66 12.21 -18.04
N VAL A 324 17.26 11.10 -18.66
CA VAL A 324 17.45 10.83 -20.09
C VAL A 324 16.33 11.51 -20.87
N PHE A 325 16.70 12.27 -21.90
CA PHE A 325 15.76 12.91 -22.82
C PHE A 325 16.01 12.46 -24.23
N TRP A 326 14.92 12.24 -24.94
CA TRP A 326 14.90 12.15 -26.39
C TRP A 326 14.85 13.56 -26.97
N ILE A 327 15.72 13.84 -27.92
CA ILE A 327 15.73 15.12 -28.62
C ILE A 327 14.67 15.06 -29.72
N ALA A 328 13.64 15.90 -29.61
CA ALA A 328 12.60 15.98 -30.62
C ALA A 328 13.15 16.53 -31.95
N GLU A 329 12.57 16.11 -33.08
CA GLU A 329 12.90 16.68 -34.40
C GLU A 329 12.40 18.13 -34.54
N LYS A 330 11.39 18.53 -33.76
CA LYS A 330 10.79 19.86 -33.73
C LYS A 330 10.44 20.26 -32.31
N ASP A 331 10.24 21.55 -32.09
CA ASP A 331 9.76 22.08 -30.81
C ASP A 331 8.33 21.61 -30.51
N LEU A 332 8.00 21.58 -29.22
CA LEU A 332 6.68 21.18 -28.73
C LEU A 332 5.62 22.25 -29.07
N PRO A 333 4.35 21.85 -29.22
CA PRO A 333 3.23 22.78 -29.36
C PRO A 333 3.21 23.88 -28.29
N THR A 334 2.68 25.04 -28.67
CA THR A 334 2.56 26.20 -27.78
C THR A 334 1.85 25.81 -26.48
N GLY A 335 2.49 26.11 -25.34
CA GLY A 335 1.95 25.87 -24.01
C GLY A 335 2.44 24.61 -23.27
N LEU A 336 3.22 23.75 -23.93
CA LEU A 336 3.84 22.56 -23.30
C LEU A 336 5.27 22.81 -22.80
N GLY A 337 5.79 24.04 -22.91
CA GLY A 337 7.12 24.40 -22.46
C GLY A 337 8.24 23.80 -23.31
N GLN A 338 9.45 23.75 -22.76
CA GLN A 338 10.66 23.26 -23.45
C GLN A 338 10.98 21.78 -23.16
N VAL A 339 10.39 21.21 -22.12
CA VAL A 339 10.70 19.85 -21.65
C VAL A 339 9.42 19.14 -21.23
N LEU A 340 9.27 17.87 -21.64
CA LEU A 340 8.28 16.93 -21.12
C LEU A 340 8.96 15.92 -20.21
N LEU A 341 8.43 15.75 -18.99
CA LEU A 341 8.82 14.65 -18.10
C LEU A 341 7.85 13.49 -18.29
N GLY A 342 8.37 12.38 -18.79
CA GLY A 342 7.60 11.18 -19.05
C GLY A 342 7.25 10.37 -17.80
N ASN A 343 6.38 9.40 -17.98
CA ASN A 343 5.77 8.55 -16.97
C ASN A 343 6.80 7.91 -16.03
N GLU A 344 7.91 7.39 -16.56
CA GLU A 344 8.94 6.74 -15.74
C GLU A 344 9.60 7.72 -14.74
N VAL A 345 9.87 8.96 -15.17
CA VAL A 345 10.44 9.99 -14.27
C VAL A 345 9.41 10.39 -13.21
N LEU A 346 8.14 10.52 -13.60
CA LEU A 346 7.05 10.86 -12.67
C LEU A 346 6.83 9.75 -11.63
N ARG A 347 6.84 8.47 -12.03
CA ARG A 347 6.76 7.34 -11.09
C ARG A 347 7.90 7.37 -10.08
N ARG A 348 9.13 7.63 -10.52
CA ARG A 348 10.29 7.77 -9.61
C ARG A 348 10.20 8.96 -8.68
N LEU A 349 9.50 10.01 -9.09
CA LEU A 349 9.16 11.15 -8.25
C LEU A 349 8.05 10.84 -7.22
N GLY A 350 7.57 9.59 -7.16
CA GLY A 350 6.52 9.16 -6.24
C GLY A 350 5.11 9.48 -6.73
N TYR A 351 4.97 9.85 -8.00
CA TYR A 351 3.68 10.10 -8.59
C TYR A 351 2.98 8.78 -8.92
N ASP A 352 2.18 8.32 -7.98
CA ASP A 352 1.30 7.17 -8.14
C ASP A 352 -0.16 7.67 -8.10
N PRO A 353 -0.94 7.48 -9.18
CA PRO A 353 -2.36 7.83 -9.21
C PRO A 353 -3.15 7.20 -8.05
N ARG A 354 -2.85 5.96 -7.68
CA ARG A 354 -3.53 5.24 -6.60
C ARG A 354 -3.15 5.82 -5.24
N GLN A 355 -1.86 6.09 -5.02
CA GLN A 355 -1.41 6.78 -3.81
C GLN A 355 -1.99 8.19 -3.71
N LEU A 356 -2.09 8.92 -4.82
CA LEU A 356 -2.67 10.27 -4.86
C LEU A 356 -4.15 10.25 -4.47
N LEU A 357 -4.94 9.32 -5.01
CA LEU A 357 -6.35 9.14 -4.67
C LEU A 357 -6.53 8.63 -3.24
N HIS A 358 -5.69 7.70 -2.80
CA HIS A 358 -5.66 7.24 -1.41
C HIS A 358 -5.34 8.39 -0.44
N ASP A 359 -4.31 9.19 -0.72
CA ASP A 359 -3.95 10.36 0.07
C ASP A 359 -5.03 11.45 0.01
N THR A 360 -5.79 11.51 -1.08
CA THR A 360 -6.94 12.42 -1.23
C THR A 360 -8.09 11.95 -0.34
N ARG A 361 -8.44 10.66 -0.36
CA ARG A 361 -9.44 10.05 0.53
C ARG A 361 -9.08 10.18 2.01
N LEU A 362 -7.78 10.14 2.34
CA LEU A 362 -7.30 10.38 3.70
C LEU A 362 -7.44 11.85 4.15
N ARG A 363 -7.45 12.80 3.21
CA ARG A 363 -7.52 14.24 3.48
C ARG A 363 -8.93 14.81 3.35
N MET A 364 -9.75 14.22 2.48
CA MET A 364 -11.10 14.64 2.17
C MET A 364 -11.98 13.39 2.10
N THR A 365 -13.00 13.34 2.97
CA THR A 365 -13.95 12.22 3.01
C THR A 365 -14.95 12.30 1.86
N ASP A 366 -15.33 13.50 1.45
CA ASP A 366 -16.21 13.74 0.30
C ASP A 366 -15.57 14.84 -0.56
N VAL A 367 -15.14 14.50 -1.77
CA VAL A 367 -14.62 15.48 -2.73
C VAL A 367 -15.78 15.87 -3.64
N GLU A 368 -16.49 16.92 -3.25
CA GLU A 368 -17.62 17.49 -3.99
C GLU A 368 -17.08 18.44 -5.06
N PHE A 369 -17.33 18.17 -6.34
CA PHE A 369 -16.81 18.94 -7.47
C PHE A 369 -17.77 20.03 -7.97
N ASP A 370 -18.87 20.27 -7.27
CA ASP A 370 -19.98 21.13 -7.69
C ASP A 370 -19.61 22.62 -7.84
N ARG A 371 -18.37 23.00 -7.49
CA ARG A 371 -17.79 24.33 -7.73
C ARG A 371 -16.38 24.31 -8.34
N VAL A 372 -16.13 23.46 -9.33
CA VAL A 372 -15.06 23.76 -10.28
C VAL A 372 -15.64 24.65 -11.38
N GLU A 373 -15.77 25.94 -11.09
CA GLU A 373 -15.97 26.92 -12.16
C GLU A 373 -14.73 26.86 -13.06
N SER A 374 -14.95 26.47 -14.32
CA SER A 374 -13.96 26.65 -15.37
C SER A 374 -13.77 28.14 -15.58
N GLU A 375 -12.91 28.79 -14.78
CA GLU A 375 -12.41 30.11 -15.14
C GLU A 375 -11.52 29.95 -16.39
N GLY A 376 -12.13 30.27 -17.52
CA GLY A 376 -11.52 30.30 -18.84
C GLY A 376 -12.42 29.67 -19.88
N GLU A 377 -12.85 30.48 -20.86
CA GLU A 377 -13.46 30.02 -22.10
C GLU A 377 -12.70 28.83 -22.69
N VAL A 378 -13.46 27.86 -23.20
CA VAL A 378 -12.95 26.75 -23.99
C VAL A 378 -12.18 27.30 -25.19
N GLN A 379 -10.88 27.06 -25.25
CA GLN A 379 -10.17 26.97 -26.52
C GLN A 379 -9.83 25.51 -26.77
N ASN A 380 -10.44 24.97 -27.83
CA ASN A 380 -10.19 23.66 -28.40
C ASN A 380 -8.75 23.56 -28.90
N GLU A 381 -7.75 23.47 -28.03
CA GLU A 381 -6.36 23.27 -28.44
C GLU A 381 -5.52 22.81 -27.24
N THR A 382 -5.79 21.61 -26.72
CA THR A 382 -4.79 20.88 -25.94
C THR A 382 -4.26 19.76 -26.83
N VAL A 383 -3.23 20.08 -27.60
CA VAL A 383 -2.50 19.11 -28.42
C VAL A 383 -1.76 18.17 -27.48
N GLY A 384 -2.35 17.02 -27.15
CA GLY A 384 -1.71 15.97 -26.36
C GLY A 384 -0.55 15.35 -27.13
N ALA A 385 0.68 15.58 -26.68
CA ALA A 385 1.90 15.04 -27.30
C ALA A 385 2.36 13.78 -26.56
N CYS A 386 1.72 12.64 -26.81
CA CYS A 386 2.14 11.33 -26.32
C CYS A 386 3.10 10.67 -27.32
N ILE A 387 4.25 10.18 -26.87
CA ILE A 387 5.24 9.43 -27.66
C ILE A 387 5.26 7.98 -27.17
N GLN A 388 4.89 7.03 -28.04
CA GLN A 388 4.91 5.59 -27.77
C GLN A 388 6.04 4.89 -28.53
N HIS A 389 6.70 3.93 -27.87
CA HIS A 389 7.68 3.02 -28.46
C HIS A 389 7.07 1.63 -28.71
N LYS A 390 7.49 0.94 -29.77
CA LYS A 390 7.10 -0.45 -30.09
C LYS A 390 8.21 -1.39 -29.63
N GLU A 391 7.95 -2.24 -28.64
CA GLU A 391 8.86 -3.34 -28.28
C GLU A 391 9.02 -4.31 -29.45
N VAL A 392 10.26 -4.69 -29.74
CA VAL A 392 10.60 -5.76 -30.70
C VAL A 392 10.88 -7.03 -29.90
N GLU A 393 10.18 -8.11 -30.25
CA GLU A 393 10.33 -9.44 -29.68
C GLU A 393 11.78 -9.95 -29.78
N ILE A 394 12.32 -10.41 -28.66
CA ILE A 394 13.53 -11.23 -28.62
C ILE A 394 13.08 -12.66 -28.28
N THR A 395 13.52 -13.58 -29.13
CA THR A 395 13.13 -14.97 -29.26
C THR A 395 13.50 -15.87 -28.07
N GLU A 396 12.71 -16.94 -27.97
CA GLU A 396 12.70 -18.05 -27.03
C GLU A 396 14.07 -18.58 -26.55
N GLU A 397 14.18 -18.94 -25.25
CA GLU A 397 14.31 -20.34 -24.85
C GLU A 397 14.30 -20.60 -23.31
N LYS A 398 13.62 -21.71 -22.98
CA LYS A 398 13.84 -22.68 -21.89
C LYS A 398 13.33 -22.38 -20.48
N VAL A 399 12.09 -22.82 -20.32
CA VAL A 399 11.48 -23.48 -19.16
C VAL A 399 12.50 -24.24 -18.30
N LEU A 400 12.64 -23.83 -17.03
CA LEU A 400 13.20 -24.66 -15.96
C LEU A 400 12.06 -25.27 -15.14
N VAL A 401 11.97 -26.60 -15.20
CA VAL A 401 11.06 -27.45 -14.43
C VAL A 401 11.38 -27.31 -12.93
N ARG A 402 10.35 -27.05 -12.09
CA ARG A 402 10.48 -27.17 -10.64
C ARG A 402 10.15 -28.59 -10.20
N ASP A 403 11.13 -29.24 -9.59
CA ASP A 403 10.95 -30.48 -8.85
C ASP A 403 10.05 -30.27 -7.62
N LYS A 404 9.08 -31.17 -7.48
CA LYS A 404 8.20 -31.29 -6.32
C LYS A 404 9.00 -31.89 -5.15
N LYS A 405 9.05 -31.20 -4.00
CA LYS A 405 9.11 -31.81 -2.67
C LYS A 405 8.90 -30.77 -1.57
N THR A 406 7.68 -30.77 -1.00
CA THR A 406 7.33 -30.98 0.42
C THR A 406 6.04 -30.21 0.75
N SER A 407 4.96 -30.97 0.94
CA SER A 407 3.70 -30.54 1.52
C SER A 407 3.85 -30.32 3.03
N TRP A 408 3.10 -29.36 3.58
CA TRP A 408 3.04 -29.07 5.02
C TRP A 408 1.60 -28.76 5.49
N PHE A 409 0.59 -29.46 4.98
CA PHE A 409 -0.79 -29.38 5.51
C PHE A 409 -1.45 -30.76 5.62
N PRO A 410 -2.33 -31.01 6.61
CA PRO A 410 -2.77 -32.34 7.03
C PRO A 410 -3.87 -32.93 6.12
N GLU A 411 -3.87 -34.27 5.98
CA GLU A 411 -4.81 -35.07 5.19
C GLU A 411 -6.24 -35.05 5.74
N ILE A 412 -7.20 -34.80 4.85
CA ILE A 412 -8.63 -35.06 5.07
C ILE A 412 -8.96 -36.36 4.33
N GLN A 413 -9.60 -37.32 5.01
CA GLN A 413 -9.99 -38.60 4.42
C GLN A 413 -11.05 -38.38 3.33
N GLU A 414 -10.68 -38.65 2.08
CA GLU A 414 -11.60 -38.66 0.94
C GLU A 414 -12.59 -39.83 1.07
N GLN A 415 -13.89 -39.53 0.99
CA GLN A 415 -14.92 -40.56 0.81
C GLN A 415 -14.84 -41.13 -0.61
N ASP A 416 -15.05 -42.44 -0.73
CA ASP A 416 -14.91 -43.22 -1.95
C ASP A 416 -15.76 -42.63 -3.11
N PRO A 417 -15.14 -42.14 -4.20
CA PRO A 417 -15.82 -41.54 -5.37
C PRO A 417 -16.85 -42.45 -6.04
N SER A 418 -16.77 -43.75 -5.77
CA SER A 418 -17.58 -44.80 -6.39
C SER A 418 -19.06 -44.72 -5.99
N GLU A 419 -19.34 -44.37 -4.72
CA GLU A 419 -20.70 -44.30 -4.18
C GLU A 419 -21.44 -43.07 -4.72
N VAL A 420 -20.73 -41.94 -4.85
CA VAL A 420 -21.26 -40.69 -5.42
C VAL A 420 -21.55 -40.86 -6.91
N GLN A 421 -20.68 -41.54 -7.67
CA GLN A 421 -20.93 -41.84 -9.08
C GLN A 421 -22.16 -42.73 -9.29
N LEU A 422 -22.41 -43.68 -8.38
CA LEU A 422 -23.56 -44.56 -8.47
C LEU A 422 -24.87 -43.79 -8.25
N ILE A 423 -24.91 -42.92 -7.22
CA ILE A 423 -26.05 -42.05 -6.94
C ILE A 423 -26.32 -41.08 -8.09
N LEU A 424 -25.26 -40.52 -8.69
CA LEU A 424 -25.40 -39.62 -9.85
C LEU A 424 -25.97 -40.35 -11.07
N LYS A 425 -25.50 -41.57 -11.37
CA LYS A 425 -26.05 -42.37 -12.48
C LYS A 425 -27.52 -42.70 -12.28
N GLN A 426 -27.90 -43.08 -11.06
CA GLN A 426 -29.28 -43.40 -10.73
C GLN A 426 -30.21 -42.19 -10.86
N LYS A 427 -29.74 -40.99 -10.47
CA LYS A 427 -30.51 -39.74 -10.67
C LYS A 427 -30.62 -39.32 -12.13
N VAL A 428 -29.63 -39.64 -12.96
CA VAL A 428 -29.70 -39.41 -14.41
C VAL A 428 -30.73 -40.34 -15.06
N GLU A 429 -30.84 -41.58 -14.61
CA GLU A 429 -31.86 -42.53 -15.08
C GLU A 429 -33.28 -42.14 -14.64
N ASP A 430 -33.46 -41.67 -13.40
CA ASP A 430 -34.74 -41.11 -12.93
C ASP A 430 -35.17 -39.88 -13.75
N ALA A 431 -34.22 -39.02 -14.14
CA ALA A 431 -34.50 -37.87 -15.00
C ALA A 431 -34.93 -38.29 -16.42
N LYS A 432 -34.36 -39.37 -16.96
CA LYS A 432 -34.77 -39.95 -18.25
C LYS A 432 -36.17 -40.57 -18.18
N MET A 433 -36.51 -41.24 -17.09
CA MET A 433 -37.85 -41.80 -16.84
C MET A 433 -38.94 -40.72 -16.74
N HIS A 434 -38.61 -39.51 -16.27
CA HIS A 434 -39.52 -38.36 -16.19
C HIS A 434 -39.59 -37.52 -17.49
N GLY A 435 -39.16 -38.09 -18.63
CA GLY A 435 -39.39 -37.50 -19.96
C GLY A 435 -38.25 -36.65 -20.51
N CYS A 436 -37.05 -36.68 -19.91
CA CYS A 436 -35.88 -36.07 -20.53
C CYS A 436 -35.27 -37.05 -21.55
N SER A 437 -35.69 -36.99 -22.81
CA SER A 437 -35.05 -37.77 -23.88
C SER A 437 -33.83 -37.05 -24.46
N ASP A 438 -32.82 -37.82 -24.89
CA ASP A 438 -31.58 -37.37 -25.56
C ASP A 438 -31.82 -36.81 -26.99
N GLY A 439 -33.05 -36.35 -27.30
CA GLY A 439 -33.54 -36.14 -28.67
C GLY A 439 -34.46 -34.94 -28.88
N TYR A 440 -34.40 -33.89 -28.06
CA TYR A 440 -35.06 -32.60 -28.35
C TYR A 440 -34.10 -31.62 -29.01
N ASN A 441 -33.76 -31.88 -30.28
CA ASN A 441 -33.04 -30.94 -31.13
C ASN A 441 -33.92 -30.55 -32.33
N CYS A 442 -34.93 -29.71 -32.06
CA CYS A 442 -35.63 -28.92 -33.06
C CYS A 442 -36.21 -27.69 -32.37
N GLY A 443 -35.41 -26.63 -32.25
CA GLY A 443 -35.84 -25.30 -31.78
C GLY A 443 -35.22 -24.79 -30.46
N SER A 444 -34.31 -25.53 -29.83
CA SER A 444 -33.63 -25.07 -28.62
C SER A 444 -32.60 -23.98 -28.96
N ARG A 445 -32.81 -22.77 -28.41
CA ARG A 445 -31.84 -21.68 -28.47
C ARG A 445 -30.54 -22.12 -27.79
N MET A 446 -29.44 -22.03 -28.53
CA MET A 446 -28.08 -22.35 -28.06
C MET A 446 -27.49 -21.16 -27.33
N ASP A 447 -26.71 -21.38 -26.26
CA ASP A 447 -25.94 -20.34 -25.59
C ASP A 447 -24.59 -20.15 -26.28
N LEU A 448 -24.54 -19.17 -27.18
CA LEU A 448 -23.42 -18.88 -28.07
C LEU A 448 -22.20 -18.29 -27.35
N ALA A 449 -22.35 -17.85 -26.09
CA ALA A 449 -21.26 -17.27 -25.31
C ALA A 449 -20.45 -18.32 -24.54
N LEU A 450 -20.80 -19.61 -24.63
CA LEU A 450 -20.07 -20.68 -23.97
C LEU A 450 -18.76 -20.99 -24.67
N ASP A 451 -17.70 -21.22 -23.89
CA ASP A 451 -16.42 -21.70 -24.40
C ASP A 451 -16.54 -23.07 -25.10
N GLY A 452 -17.40 -23.95 -24.59
CA GLY A 452 -17.77 -25.23 -25.21
C GLY A 452 -18.42 -25.10 -26.60
N GLU A 453 -19.01 -23.94 -26.90
CA GLU A 453 -19.58 -23.60 -28.22
C GLU A 453 -18.60 -22.82 -29.11
N GLY A 454 -17.34 -22.72 -28.68
CA GLY A 454 -16.27 -22.05 -29.40
C GLY A 454 -16.18 -20.55 -29.16
N ALA A 455 -16.83 -20.01 -28.14
CA ALA A 455 -16.68 -18.61 -27.77
C ALA A 455 -15.31 -18.35 -27.15
N ILE A 456 -14.67 -17.25 -27.55
CA ILE A 456 -13.37 -16.82 -27.00
C ILE A 456 -13.36 -15.34 -26.67
N ILE A 457 -12.52 -14.95 -25.71
CA ILE A 457 -12.25 -13.54 -25.44
C ILE A 457 -11.24 -13.03 -26.47
N ASN A 458 -11.66 -12.06 -27.28
CA ASN A 458 -10.79 -11.40 -28.26
C ASN A 458 -10.01 -10.25 -27.61
N LEU A 459 -10.67 -9.47 -26.75
CA LEU A 459 -10.08 -8.33 -26.06
C LEU A 459 -10.76 -8.11 -24.70
N ALA A 460 -10.00 -7.64 -23.73
CA ALA A 460 -10.53 -7.05 -22.51
C ALA A 460 -9.65 -5.87 -22.10
N THR A 461 -10.26 -4.79 -21.59
CA THR A 461 -9.52 -3.60 -21.12
C THR A 461 -8.82 -3.80 -19.78
N SER A 462 -9.11 -4.89 -19.09
CA SER A 462 -8.53 -5.23 -17.80
C SER A 462 -8.33 -6.72 -17.66
N PHE A 463 -7.25 -7.08 -16.95
CA PHE A 463 -6.85 -8.46 -16.73
C PHE A 463 -6.38 -8.64 -15.28
N ASP A 464 -7.02 -9.57 -14.58
CA ASP A 464 -6.63 -10.06 -13.27
C ASP A 464 -6.38 -11.57 -13.39
N PRO A 465 -5.17 -12.08 -13.06
CA PRO A 465 -4.89 -13.53 -13.14
C PRO A 465 -5.81 -14.40 -12.29
N THR A 466 -6.38 -13.87 -11.20
CA THR A 466 -7.31 -14.59 -10.33
C THR A 466 -8.77 -14.50 -10.79
N HIS A 467 -9.08 -13.51 -11.62
CA HIS A 467 -10.40 -13.23 -12.17
C HIS A 467 -10.33 -12.84 -13.66
N PRO A 468 -9.84 -13.74 -14.53
CA PRO A 468 -9.56 -13.41 -15.92
C PRO A 468 -10.83 -13.20 -16.75
N PRO A 469 -10.76 -12.44 -17.86
CA PRO A 469 -11.88 -12.22 -18.77
C PRO A 469 -12.59 -13.49 -19.25
N SER A 470 -11.83 -14.58 -19.46
CA SER A 470 -12.38 -15.88 -19.90
C SER A 470 -13.34 -16.50 -18.89
N GLY A 471 -13.28 -16.09 -17.61
CA GLY A 471 -14.15 -16.59 -16.56
C GLY A 471 -15.62 -16.23 -16.71
N ILE A 472 -16.03 -15.49 -17.75
CA ILE A 472 -17.44 -15.18 -18.04
C ILE A 472 -18.10 -16.17 -19.02
N LEU A 473 -17.31 -17.06 -19.64
CA LEU A 473 -17.72 -17.96 -20.74
C LEU A 473 -17.96 -19.41 -20.31
N ASP A 474 -17.62 -19.79 -19.08
CA ASP A 474 -17.65 -21.20 -18.62
C ASP A 474 -19.05 -21.72 -18.23
N GLY A 475 -20.08 -20.86 -18.35
CA GLY A 475 -21.45 -21.16 -17.96
C GLY A 475 -21.68 -21.26 -16.44
N GLY A 476 -20.65 -21.02 -15.62
CA GLY A 476 -20.71 -21.03 -14.16
C GLY A 476 -21.10 -19.67 -13.56
N HIS A 477 -21.14 -19.61 -12.22
CA HIS A 477 -21.31 -18.36 -11.46
C HIS A 477 -20.17 -18.12 -10.45
N ALA A 478 -19.23 -19.06 -10.34
CA ALA A 478 -18.13 -19.03 -9.37
C ALA A 478 -16.93 -18.22 -9.89
N THR A 479 -16.69 -18.29 -11.19
CA THR A 479 -15.73 -17.54 -11.98
C THR A 479 -16.31 -16.18 -12.37
N LYS A 480 -15.44 -15.21 -12.66
CA LYS A 480 -15.82 -13.85 -13.05
C LYS A 480 -14.65 -13.15 -13.72
N TRP A 481 -14.98 -12.16 -14.52
CA TRP A 481 -14.07 -11.09 -14.92
C TRP A 481 -14.23 -9.91 -13.98
N ALA A 482 -13.13 -9.46 -13.38
CA ALA A 482 -13.10 -8.25 -12.56
C ALA A 482 -12.41 -7.10 -13.30
N THR A 483 -13.00 -5.91 -13.26
CA THR A 483 -12.36 -4.72 -13.80
C THR A 483 -11.26 -4.22 -12.85
N THR A 484 -10.27 -3.49 -13.38
CA THR A 484 -9.13 -2.95 -12.59
C THR A 484 -9.26 -1.47 -12.22
N GLY A 485 -10.48 -0.93 -12.27
CA GLY A 485 -10.78 0.49 -12.00
C GLY A 485 -10.83 1.33 -13.27
N SER A 486 -11.47 2.51 -13.20
CA SER A 486 -11.64 3.47 -14.30
C SER A 486 -12.51 2.96 -15.46
N PHE A 487 -13.71 3.54 -15.60
CA PHE A 487 -14.63 3.25 -16.71
C PHE A 487 -14.40 4.23 -17.88
N PRO A 488 -14.72 3.85 -19.14
CA PRO A 488 -15.36 2.61 -19.53
C PRO A 488 -14.41 1.40 -19.50
N GLN A 489 -14.95 0.23 -19.19
CA GLN A 489 -14.27 -1.06 -19.29
C GLN A 489 -15.02 -1.90 -20.30
N GLU A 490 -14.31 -2.58 -21.20
CA GLU A 490 -14.93 -3.41 -22.24
C GLU A 490 -14.30 -4.78 -22.37
N VAL A 491 -15.15 -5.75 -22.72
CA VAL A 491 -14.75 -7.10 -23.12
C VAL A 491 -15.42 -7.42 -24.45
N ILE A 492 -14.64 -7.98 -25.37
CA ILE A 492 -15.08 -8.43 -26.69
C ILE A 492 -15.04 -9.96 -26.70
N ILE A 493 -16.21 -10.55 -26.92
CA ILE A 493 -16.42 -11.98 -27.09
C ILE A 493 -16.58 -12.25 -28.58
N GLN A 494 -15.80 -13.19 -29.11
CA GLN A 494 -15.95 -13.71 -30.46
C GLN A 494 -16.70 -15.05 -30.37
N PHE A 495 -17.75 -15.21 -31.16
CA PHE A 495 -18.49 -16.47 -31.24
C PHE A 495 -17.78 -17.48 -32.17
N GLY A 496 -17.99 -18.77 -31.91
CA GLY A 496 -17.40 -19.85 -32.73
C GLY A 496 -17.89 -19.84 -34.18
N SER A 497 -19.10 -19.35 -34.42
CA SER A 497 -19.68 -19.16 -35.75
C SER A 497 -20.54 -17.89 -35.82
N SER A 498 -20.66 -17.32 -37.02
CA SER A 498 -21.65 -16.27 -37.29
C SER A 498 -23.04 -16.81 -36.97
N SER A 499 -23.75 -16.14 -36.07
CA SER A 499 -24.98 -16.66 -35.47
C SER A 499 -26.01 -15.56 -35.29
N SER A 500 -27.30 -15.92 -35.40
CA SER A 500 -28.39 -14.99 -35.14
C SER A 500 -28.73 -15.01 -33.65
N ILE A 501 -28.54 -13.88 -32.96
CA ILE A 501 -28.82 -13.75 -31.52
C ILE A 501 -30.25 -13.29 -31.28
N SER A 502 -30.90 -13.74 -30.22
CA SER A 502 -32.30 -13.41 -29.90
C SER A 502 -32.53 -12.99 -28.45
N ARG A 503 -31.61 -13.33 -27.54
CA ARG A 503 -31.68 -12.94 -26.14
C ARG A 503 -30.28 -12.85 -25.54
N ILE A 504 -30.06 -11.86 -24.68
CA ILE A 504 -28.81 -11.70 -23.93
C ILE A 504 -29.14 -11.61 -22.45
N LYS A 505 -28.41 -12.37 -21.64
CA LYS A 505 -28.51 -12.36 -20.20
C LYS A 505 -27.13 -12.10 -19.58
N THR A 506 -27.07 -11.17 -18.63
CA THR A 506 -25.81 -10.81 -17.95
C THR A 506 -25.98 -10.87 -16.45
N TRP A 507 -24.96 -11.35 -15.77
CA TRP A 507 -24.84 -11.34 -14.31
C TRP A 507 -23.65 -10.46 -13.97
N THR A 508 -23.91 -9.32 -13.32
CA THR A 508 -22.89 -8.31 -13.03
C THR A 508 -22.90 -7.91 -11.56
N ARG A 509 -21.85 -7.27 -11.06
CA ARG A 509 -21.82 -6.63 -9.73
C ARG A 509 -21.25 -5.23 -9.83
N ASN A 510 -21.81 -4.30 -9.06
CA ASN A 510 -21.42 -2.89 -9.01
C ASN A 510 -21.40 -2.19 -10.37
N VAL A 511 -22.18 -2.66 -11.34
CA VAL A 511 -22.35 -2.00 -12.64
C VAL A 511 -23.48 -1.00 -12.53
N LYS A 512 -23.25 0.24 -12.99
CA LYS A 512 -24.25 1.32 -13.00
C LYS A 512 -24.79 1.58 -14.39
N GLN A 513 -23.93 1.52 -15.42
CA GLN A 513 -24.36 1.61 -16.80
C GLN A 513 -23.56 0.64 -17.67
N VAL A 514 -24.26 -0.15 -18.48
CA VAL A 514 -23.69 -1.10 -19.42
C VAL A 514 -24.28 -0.88 -20.81
N ALA A 515 -23.41 -0.80 -21.81
CA ALA A 515 -23.78 -0.83 -23.21
C ALA A 515 -23.30 -2.13 -23.85
N ILE A 516 -24.12 -2.70 -24.72
CA ILE A 516 -23.80 -3.90 -25.49
C ILE A 516 -23.82 -3.51 -26.96
N GLU A 517 -22.72 -3.79 -27.66
CA GLU A 517 -22.55 -3.54 -29.09
C GLU A 517 -22.26 -4.87 -29.80
N ILE A 518 -22.65 -4.97 -31.07
CA ILE A 518 -22.47 -6.17 -31.89
C ILE A 518 -21.74 -5.84 -33.20
N CYS A 519 -21.03 -6.82 -33.74
CA CYS A 519 -20.42 -6.77 -35.06
C CYS A 519 -20.74 -8.07 -35.82
N SER A 520 -21.07 -7.97 -37.11
CA SER A 520 -21.31 -9.10 -38.02
C SER A 520 -20.15 -9.35 -38.99
N GLY A 521 -19.13 -8.50 -38.98
CA GLY A 521 -17.97 -8.62 -39.87
C GLY A 521 -17.01 -9.73 -39.44
N SER A 522 -16.07 -10.10 -40.32
CA SER A 522 -14.99 -11.03 -39.97
C SER A 522 -13.97 -10.43 -38.99
N ILE A 523 -13.94 -9.10 -38.87
CA ILE A 523 -13.03 -8.33 -38.02
C ILE A 523 -13.85 -7.33 -37.18
N PRO A 524 -13.55 -7.14 -35.88
CA PRO A 524 -14.34 -6.32 -34.95
C PRO A 524 -14.14 -4.79 -35.12
N THR A 525 -14.41 -4.24 -36.31
CA THR A 525 -14.19 -2.82 -36.63
C THR A 525 -15.43 -1.94 -36.64
N LYS A 526 -16.59 -2.48 -37.05
CA LYS A 526 -17.86 -1.73 -37.16
C LYS A 526 -18.85 -2.25 -36.12
N TRP A 527 -19.30 -1.38 -35.24
CA TRP A 527 -20.10 -1.75 -34.09
C TRP A 527 -21.49 -1.11 -34.17
N ASP A 528 -22.52 -1.95 -34.07
CA ASP A 528 -23.90 -1.53 -33.92
C ASP A 528 -24.28 -1.61 -32.44
N GLN A 529 -24.80 -0.52 -31.87
CA GLN A 529 -25.30 -0.53 -30.49
C GLN A 529 -26.58 -1.36 -30.40
N LEU A 530 -26.59 -2.35 -29.51
CA LEU A 530 -27.71 -3.25 -29.27
C LEU A 530 -28.51 -2.85 -28.03
N LEU A 531 -27.82 -2.54 -26.93
CA LEU A 531 -28.41 -2.14 -25.66
C LEU A 531 -27.58 -1.04 -25.01
N ASP A 532 -28.22 -0.13 -24.28
CA ASP A 532 -27.59 0.77 -23.31
C ASP A 532 -28.53 0.88 -22.11
N LYS A 533 -28.07 0.39 -20.96
CA LYS A 533 -28.89 0.19 -19.77
C LYS A 533 -28.22 0.76 -18.55
N LYS A 534 -29.02 1.43 -17.72
CA LYS A 534 -28.65 1.81 -16.36
C LYS A 534 -29.20 0.77 -15.39
N LEU A 535 -28.34 0.24 -14.52
CA LEU A 535 -28.67 -0.79 -13.55
C LEU A 535 -28.77 -0.18 -12.15
N ASN A 536 -29.76 -0.62 -11.38
CA ASN A 536 -29.95 -0.16 -10.01
C ASN A 536 -28.86 -0.70 -9.08
N GLU A 537 -28.48 0.09 -8.07
CA GLU A 537 -27.57 -0.37 -7.03
C GLU A 537 -28.19 -1.57 -6.28
N ASN A 538 -27.37 -2.58 -5.99
CA ASN A 538 -27.79 -3.79 -5.29
C ASN A 538 -26.82 -4.14 -4.15
N GLU A 539 -26.23 -3.14 -3.49
CA GLU A 539 -25.34 -3.30 -2.33
C GLU A 539 -24.20 -4.34 -2.54
N GLY A 540 -23.64 -4.42 -3.76
CA GLY A 540 -22.59 -5.40 -4.10
C GLY A 540 -23.06 -6.82 -4.43
N ASN A 541 -24.37 -7.08 -4.38
CA ASN A 541 -25.00 -8.32 -4.84
C ASN A 541 -25.07 -8.38 -6.38
N VAL A 542 -25.35 -9.57 -6.91
CA VAL A 542 -25.43 -9.80 -8.36
C VAL A 542 -26.67 -9.12 -8.94
N GLN A 543 -26.46 -8.36 -10.02
CA GLN A 543 -27.46 -7.70 -10.85
C GLN A 543 -27.68 -8.58 -12.10
N VAL A 544 -28.92 -9.03 -12.34
CA VAL A 544 -29.26 -9.94 -13.44
C VAL A 544 -30.16 -9.23 -14.44
N GLU A 545 -29.65 -9.02 -15.65
CA GLU A 545 -30.40 -8.43 -16.75
C GLU A 545 -30.70 -9.49 -17.81
N ASN A 546 -31.91 -9.50 -18.35
CA ASN A 546 -32.38 -10.49 -19.30
C ASN A 546 -33.20 -9.84 -20.42
N GLU A 547 -32.57 -9.63 -21.57
CA GLU A 547 -33.12 -8.84 -22.66
C GLU A 547 -33.37 -9.66 -23.91
N GLN A 548 -34.60 -9.59 -24.44
CA GLN A 548 -34.88 -10.07 -25.79
C GLN A 548 -34.46 -9.02 -26.81
N VAL A 549 -33.81 -9.46 -27.88
CA VAL A 549 -33.31 -8.58 -28.94
C VAL A 549 -33.83 -9.04 -30.28
N VAL A 550 -33.96 -8.09 -31.21
CA VAL A 550 -34.33 -8.41 -32.60
C VAL A 550 -33.25 -9.31 -33.19
N ALA A 551 -33.66 -10.37 -33.87
CA ALA A 551 -32.76 -11.34 -34.47
C ALA A 551 -31.79 -10.64 -35.45
N ARG A 552 -30.50 -10.69 -35.13
CA ARG A 552 -29.42 -10.08 -35.93
C ARG A 552 -28.24 -11.04 -35.99
N GLU A 553 -27.60 -11.10 -37.16
CA GLU A 553 -26.38 -11.88 -37.36
C GLU A 553 -25.21 -11.21 -36.64
N VAL A 554 -24.47 -11.98 -35.85
CA VAL A 554 -23.38 -11.49 -34.99
C VAL A 554 -22.23 -12.49 -35.00
N THR A 555 -21.02 -11.95 -35.14
CA THR A 555 -19.73 -12.66 -34.99
C THR A 555 -19.00 -12.22 -33.73
N TYR A 556 -19.14 -10.94 -33.32
CA TYR A 556 -18.56 -10.41 -32.10
C TYR A 556 -19.58 -9.65 -31.25
N LEU A 557 -19.50 -9.84 -29.94
CA LEU A 557 -20.24 -9.11 -28.93
C LEU A 557 -19.27 -8.30 -28.08
N LYS A 558 -19.51 -7.00 -27.93
CA LYS A 558 -18.78 -6.13 -27.01
C LYS A 558 -19.68 -5.71 -25.87
N ILE A 559 -19.24 -5.97 -24.64
CA ILE A 559 -19.88 -5.48 -23.44
C ILE A 559 -19.02 -4.35 -22.90
N ARG A 560 -19.56 -3.14 -22.85
CA ARG A 560 -18.91 -1.93 -22.35
C ARG A 560 -19.59 -1.46 -21.07
N ILE A 561 -18.92 -1.61 -19.94
CA ILE A 561 -19.32 -1.03 -18.66
C ILE A 561 -18.93 0.46 -18.70
N ILE A 562 -19.91 1.33 -18.88
CA ILE A 562 -19.71 2.79 -19.00
C ILE A 562 -19.48 3.43 -17.62
N SER A 563 -20.12 2.91 -16.58
CA SER A 563 -19.90 3.34 -15.20
C SER A 563 -20.30 2.26 -14.19
N GLY A 564 -19.76 2.35 -12.98
CA GLY A 564 -20.06 1.47 -11.84
C GLY A 564 -20.63 2.22 -10.64
N TRP A 565 -21.25 1.48 -9.72
CA TRP A 565 -21.60 1.95 -8.37
C TRP A 565 -20.40 1.92 -7.41
N SER A 566 -19.32 1.26 -7.82
CA SER A 566 -18.02 1.22 -7.16
C SER A 566 -16.91 1.41 -8.20
N ASP A 567 -15.68 1.64 -7.74
CA ASP A 567 -14.51 1.77 -8.61
C ASP A 567 -14.28 0.51 -9.45
N PHE A 568 -14.62 -0.65 -8.90
CA PHE A 568 -14.52 -1.94 -9.56
C PHE A 568 -15.90 -2.54 -9.79
N ALA A 569 -16.06 -3.13 -10.96
CA ALA A 569 -17.22 -3.90 -11.35
C ALA A 569 -16.79 -5.31 -11.75
N SER A 570 -17.71 -6.25 -11.75
CA SER A 570 -17.45 -7.58 -12.30
C SER A 570 -18.57 -8.04 -13.21
N VAL A 571 -18.19 -8.80 -14.23
CA VAL A 571 -19.11 -9.63 -15.01
C VAL A 571 -18.88 -11.06 -14.54
N ASN A 572 -19.91 -11.66 -13.96
CA ASN A 572 -19.87 -13.01 -13.43
C ASN A 572 -20.23 -14.05 -14.49
N ARG A 573 -21.14 -13.71 -15.41
CA ARG A 573 -21.54 -14.58 -16.50
C ARG A 573 -22.18 -13.78 -17.62
N VAL A 574 -21.98 -14.23 -18.84
CA VAL A 574 -22.73 -13.79 -20.02
C VAL A 574 -23.38 -15.02 -20.65
N SER A 575 -24.63 -14.89 -21.07
CA SER A 575 -25.36 -15.92 -21.80
C SER A 575 -26.04 -15.27 -22.99
N VAL A 576 -25.82 -15.82 -24.19
CA VAL A 576 -26.32 -15.28 -25.45
C VAL A 576 -27.08 -16.37 -26.18
N GLU A 577 -28.39 -16.28 -26.15
CA GLU A 577 -29.26 -17.27 -26.77
C GLU A 577 -29.55 -16.92 -28.22
N GLY A 578 -29.26 -17.87 -29.10
CA GLY A 578 -29.47 -17.69 -30.54
C GLY A 578 -29.51 -19.01 -31.31
N SER A 579 -29.43 -18.88 -32.62
CA SER A 579 -29.31 -19.98 -33.56
C SER A 579 -28.10 -19.76 -34.45
N ALA A 580 -27.19 -20.73 -34.50
CA ALA A 580 -26.07 -20.70 -35.43
C ALA A 580 -26.60 -20.65 -36.87
N SER A 581 -26.01 -19.79 -37.70
CA SER A 581 -26.31 -19.75 -39.13
C SER A 581 -25.88 -21.08 -39.72
N ARG A 582 -26.83 -21.92 -40.18
CA ARG A 582 -26.49 -23.13 -40.92
C ARG A 582 -25.71 -22.70 -42.17
N ARG A 583 -24.49 -23.20 -42.31
CA ARG A 583 -23.74 -23.15 -43.58
C ARG A 583 -24.51 -23.86 -44.68
#